data_AF-A0A6M0CH95-F1
#
_entry.id   AF-A0A6M0CH95-F1
#
_cell.length_a   1.000
_cell.length_b   1.000
_cell.length_c   1.000
_cell.angle_alpha   90.00
_cell.angle_beta   90.00
_cell.angle_gamma   90.00
#
_symmetry.space_group_name_H-M   'P 1'
#
loop_
_entity.id
_entity.type
_entity.pdbx_description
1 polymer ?
#
loop_
_entity_poly.entity_id
_entity_poly.type
_entity_poly.pdbx_seq_one_letter_code
_entity_poly.pdbx_strand_id
1 'polypeptide(L)'
;MVNSLPTQPSAIASMIQSYPPQVGDSHSNVADEWIQRFQGKRPLFACVLGFTETALIPGISAAGATPSDRQTTALADAEFLYSGPQPNPKYPLPPLTVGVSPAFISRAIIQDQQIPLHIVNAGLPQSPPIPHIALCGQVARCVLSGHAL
;
A
#
# COMPACT_ATOMS: atom_id res chain seq x y z
N MET A 1 1.96 3.81 -37.60
CA MET A 1 3.30 4.23 -37.13
C MET A 1 3.26 4.27 -35.63
N VAL A 2 3.81 3.23 -34.98
CA VAL A 2 3.96 3.15 -33.52
C VAL A 2 5.09 4.09 -33.12
N ASN A 3 4.77 5.12 -32.33
CA ASN A 3 5.79 5.95 -31.70
C ASN A 3 6.37 5.15 -30.52
N SER A 4 7.60 4.67 -30.70
CA SER A 4 8.37 3.98 -29.68
C SER A 4 8.66 4.93 -28.51
N LEU A 5 8.32 4.50 -27.28
CA LEU A 5 8.75 5.17 -26.05
C LEU A 5 10.30 5.07 -25.94
N PRO A 6 10.99 6.15 -25.53
CA PRO A 6 12.45 6.14 -25.44
C PRO A 6 12.91 5.25 -24.28
N THR A 7 13.79 4.30 -24.60
CA THR A 7 14.31 3.25 -23.70
C THR A 7 15.67 3.59 -23.08
N GLN A 8 16.09 4.85 -23.08
CA GLN A 8 17.40 5.28 -22.59
C GLN A 8 17.26 6.08 -21.28
N PRO A 9 17.93 5.68 -20.18
CA PRO A 9 17.86 6.37 -18.87
C PRO A 9 18.22 7.86 -18.91
N SER A 10 19.03 8.28 -19.90
CA SER A 10 19.46 9.66 -20.09
C SER A 10 18.34 10.61 -20.54
N ALA A 11 17.28 10.11 -21.16
CA ALA A 11 16.16 10.94 -21.64
C ALA A 11 15.23 11.40 -20.50
N ILE A 12 15.17 10.66 -19.39
CA ILE A 12 14.39 11.04 -18.20
C ILE A 12 15.15 12.10 -17.39
N ALA A 13 16.48 11.97 -17.30
CA ALA A 13 17.34 12.95 -16.61
C ALA A 13 17.30 14.34 -17.26
N SER A 14 17.24 14.43 -18.59
CA SER A 14 17.15 15.70 -19.31
C SER A 14 15.77 16.38 -19.19
N MET A 15 14.69 15.62 -19.00
CA MET A 15 13.36 16.17 -18.73
C MET A 15 13.25 16.77 -17.31
N ILE A 16 13.93 16.19 -16.31
CA ILE A 16 13.97 16.76 -14.96
C ILE A 16 14.78 18.07 -14.93
N GLN A 17 15.84 18.18 -15.74
CA GLN A 17 16.73 19.35 -15.78
C GLN A 17 16.10 20.60 -16.42
N SER A 18 15.01 20.46 -17.20
CA SER A 18 14.44 21.55 -18.02
C SER A 18 13.24 22.26 -17.38
N TYR A 19 12.87 21.89 -16.15
CA TYR A 19 11.88 22.62 -15.36
C TYR A 19 12.60 23.38 -14.24
N PRO A 20 13.12 24.60 -14.49
CA PRO A 20 13.58 25.43 -13.40
C PRO A 20 12.38 25.70 -12.48
N PRO A 21 12.51 25.52 -11.15
CA PRO A 21 11.46 25.92 -10.25
C PRO A 21 11.25 27.42 -10.43
N GLN A 22 10.06 27.79 -10.91
CA GLN A 22 9.64 29.19 -10.94
C GLN A 22 9.39 29.59 -9.49
N VAL A 23 10.45 30.07 -8.83
CA VAL A 23 10.39 30.60 -7.46
C VAL A 23 9.69 31.95 -7.52
N GLY A 24 8.38 31.90 -7.41
CA GLY A 24 7.49 33.03 -7.20
C GLY A 24 6.45 32.62 -6.17
N ASP A 25 6.82 32.74 -4.89
CA ASP A 25 5.99 33.22 -3.79
C ASP A 25 6.67 32.88 -2.45
N SER A 26 6.70 33.87 -1.55
CA SER A 26 7.42 33.88 -0.27
C SER A 26 6.81 32.99 0.83
N HIS A 27 6.21 31.86 0.46
CA HIS A 27 5.78 30.83 1.39
C HIS A 27 6.82 29.71 1.36
N SER A 28 7.36 29.34 2.52
CA SER A 28 8.19 28.14 2.58
C SER A 28 7.34 26.97 2.13
N ASN A 29 7.70 26.38 0.99
CA ASN A 29 6.95 25.27 0.45
C ASN A 29 7.30 24.06 1.31
N VAL A 30 6.46 23.79 2.31
CA VAL A 30 6.60 22.66 3.25
C VAL A 30 6.85 21.34 2.49
N ALA A 31 6.31 21.19 1.27
CA ALA A 31 6.58 20.03 0.44
C ALA A 31 8.05 19.97 -0.02
N ASP A 32 8.62 21.07 -0.48
CA ASP A 32 10.02 21.14 -0.93
C ASP A 32 10.98 20.90 0.25
N GLU A 33 10.70 21.51 1.40
CA GLU A 33 11.48 21.28 2.63
C GLU A 33 11.41 19.81 3.06
N TRP A 34 10.23 19.19 2.98
CA TRP A 34 10.06 17.77 3.30
C TRP A 34 10.84 16.88 2.32
N ILE A 35 10.74 17.14 1.01
CA ILE A 35 11.47 16.39 -0.02
C ILE A 35 12.98 16.52 0.24
N GLN A 36 13.50 17.74 0.41
CA GLN A 36 14.92 17.95 0.71
C GLN A 36 15.35 17.23 1.99
N ARG A 37 14.51 17.22 3.02
CA ARG A 37 14.81 16.55 4.30
C ARG A 37 14.90 15.03 4.19
N PHE A 38 14.12 14.39 3.32
CA PHE A 38 14.03 12.93 3.23
C PHE A 38 14.64 12.33 1.97
N GLN A 39 15.01 13.15 0.98
CA GLN A 39 15.71 12.70 -0.21
C GLN A 39 17.01 11.97 0.17
N GLY A 40 17.24 10.82 -0.47
CA GLY A 40 18.43 9.98 -0.24
C GLY A 40 18.41 9.16 1.06
N LYS A 41 17.40 9.31 1.93
CA LYS A 41 17.27 8.48 3.13
C LYS A 41 16.65 7.13 2.81
N ARG A 42 17.08 6.08 3.52
CA ARG A 42 16.52 4.74 3.43
C ARG A 42 15.27 4.63 4.30
N PRO A 43 14.09 4.32 3.75
CA PRO A 43 12.89 4.12 4.53
C PRO A 43 12.85 2.72 5.14
N LEU A 44 11.93 2.55 6.09
CA LEU A 44 11.41 1.26 6.53
C LEU A 44 9.91 1.27 6.26
N PHE A 45 9.38 0.16 5.74
CA PHE A 45 7.97 0.02 5.44
C PHE A 45 7.29 -0.83 6.52
N ALA A 46 6.30 -0.26 7.22
CA ALA A 46 5.45 -0.99 8.14
C ALA A 46 4.02 -1.04 7.60
N CYS A 47 3.52 -2.24 7.30
CA CYS A 47 2.13 -2.47 6.94
C CYS A 47 1.34 -2.87 8.19
N VAL A 48 0.50 -1.96 8.69
CA VAL A 48 -0.37 -2.22 9.84
C VAL A 48 -1.72 -2.70 9.33
N LEU A 49 -2.09 -3.91 9.71
CA LEU A 49 -3.31 -4.59 9.28
C LEU A 49 -4.36 -4.52 10.37
N GLY A 50 -5.58 -4.18 9.99
CA GLY A 50 -6.75 -4.22 10.85
C GLY A 50 -8.00 -4.51 10.05
N PHE A 51 -9.03 -4.99 10.72
CA PHE A 51 -10.34 -5.24 10.14
C PHE A 51 -11.42 -4.54 10.97
N THR A 52 -12.46 -4.08 10.28
CA THR A 52 -13.66 -3.54 10.90
C THR A 52 -14.90 -4.20 10.31
N GLU A 53 -15.86 -4.55 11.16
CA GLU A 53 -17.18 -5.03 10.73
C GLU A 53 -17.91 -3.99 9.87
N THR A 54 -17.55 -2.71 9.99
CA THR A 54 -18.04 -1.65 9.10
C THR A 54 -17.84 -2.06 7.64
N ALA A 55 -16.68 -2.64 7.29
CA ALA A 55 -16.36 -3.07 5.93
C ALA A 55 -17.34 -4.12 5.36
N LEU A 56 -18.10 -4.81 6.21
CA LEU A 56 -19.10 -5.78 5.77
C LEU A 56 -20.38 -5.12 5.23
N ILE A 57 -20.59 -3.83 5.47
CA ILE A 57 -21.74 -3.10 4.92
C ILE A 57 -21.63 -3.12 3.38
N PRO A 58 -22.70 -3.51 2.66
CA PRO A 58 -22.70 -3.47 1.21
C PRO A 58 -22.41 -2.06 0.67
N GLY A 59 -21.60 -1.97 -0.39
CA GLY A 59 -21.34 -0.72 -1.10
C GLY A 59 -20.36 0.27 -0.46
N ILE A 60 -19.85 0.03 0.75
CA ILE A 60 -18.99 1.03 1.43
C ILE A 60 -17.48 0.87 1.16
N SER A 61 -17.06 -0.26 0.61
CA SER A 61 -15.65 -0.57 0.40
C SER A 61 -15.43 -1.17 -0.98
N ALA A 62 -14.41 -0.67 -1.66
CA ALA A 62 -13.90 -1.21 -2.92
C ALA A 62 -12.86 -2.32 -2.72
N ALA A 63 -12.37 -2.52 -1.49
CA ALA A 63 -11.50 -3.64 -1.15
C ALA A 63 -12.34 -4.91 -1.15
N GLY A 64 -11.93 -5.95 -1.90
CA GLY A 64 -12.70 -7.18 -2.10
C GLY A 64 -14.04 -6.95 -2.82
N ALA A 65 -14.40 -7.85 -3.74
CA ALA A 65 -15.64 -7.70 -4.50
C ALA A 65 -16.90 -7.88 -3.62
N THR A 66 -16.82 -8.72 -2.60
CA THR A 66 -17.92 -9.03 -1.68
C THR A 66 -17.56 -8.77 -0.21
N PRO A 67 -18.55 -8.68 0.70
CA PRO A 67 -18.30 -8.66 2.15
C PRO A 67 -17.48 -9.85 2.65
N SER A 68 -17.60 -11.02 2.04
CA SER A 68 -16.79 -12.19 2.39
C SER A 68 -15.33 -11.99 1.99
N ASP A 69 -15.07 -11.46 0.79
CA ASP A 69 -13.70 -11.20 0.31
C ASP A 69 -12.98 -10.16 1.19
N ARG A 70 -13.72 -9.19 1.73
CA ARG A 70 -13.18 -8.15 2.63
C ARG A 70 -12.58 -8.70 3.91
N GLN A 71 -13.06 -9.85 4.40
CA GLN A 71 -12.53 -10.47 5.62
C GLN A 71 -11.10 -10.98 5.42
N THR A 72 -10.74 -11.35 4.18
CA THR A 72 -9.43 -11.90 3.84
C THR A 72 -8.58 -10.96 3.00
N THR A 73 -9.10 -9.83 2.51
CA THR A 73 -8.35 -8.89 1.65
C THR A 73 -7.07 -8.40 2.31
N ALA A 74 -7.11 -7.99 3.59
CA ALA A 74 -5.92 -7.56 4.31
C ALA A 74 -4.88 -8.69 4.51
N LEU A 75 -5.34 -9.94 4.61
CA LEU A 75 -4.46 -11.11 4.67
C LEU A 75 -3.79 -11.37 3.33
N ALA A 76 -4.55 -11.25 2.23
CA ALA A 76 -4.04 -11.40 0.87
C ALA A 76 -3.01 -10.31 0.53
N ASP A 77 -3.30 -9.05 0.89
CA ASP A 77 -2.36 -7.94 0.70
C ASP A 77 -1.06 -8.18 1.48
N ALA A 78 -1.15 -8.62 2.74
CA ALA A 78 0.01 -8.89 3.58
C ALA A 78 0.86 -10.07 3.07
N GLU A 79 0.21 -11.17 2.71
CA GLU A 79 0.88 -12.34 2.14
C GLU A 79 1.60 -11.97 0.83
N PHE A 80 0.94 -11.21 -0.05
CA PHE A 80 1.53 -10.76 -1.29
C PHE A 80 2.69 -9.77 -1.09
N LEU A 81 2.55 -8.81 -0.17
CA LEU A 81 3.63 -7.87 0.17
C LEU A 81 4.89 -8.59 0.65
N TYR A 82 4.73 -9.62 1.47
CA TYR A 82 5.85 -10.38 2.04
C TYR A 82 6.43 -11.39 1.04
N SER A 83 5.59 -12.24 0.46
CA SER A 83 6.00 -13.39 -0.35
C SER A 83 6.14 -13.06 -1.85
N GLY A 84 5.59 -11.95 -2.30
CA GLY A 84 5.45 -11.64 -3.73
C GLY A 84 4.45 -12.56 -4.44
N PRO A 85 4.45 -12.59 -5.79
CA PRO A 85 3.59 -13.48 -6.55
C PRO A 85 3.99 -14.94 -6.30
N GLN A 86 3.03 -15.73 -5.80
CA GLN A 86 3.19 -17.16 -5.55
C GLN A 86 2.25 -17.95 -6.47
N PRO A 87 2.64 -19.17 -6.92
CA PRO A 87 1.76 -20.01 -7.73
C PRO A 87 0.48 -20.43 -6.98
N ASN A 88 0.60 -20.68 -5.67
CA ASN A 88 -0.48 -21.14 -4.81
C ASN A 88 -0.45 -20.39 -3.46
N PRO A 89 -0.83 -19.11 -3.42
CA PRO A 89 -0.92 -18.36 -2.16
C PRO A 89 -2.06 -18.91 -1.30
N LYS A 90 -1.94 -18.80 0.02
CA LYS A 90 -3.03 -19.16 0.95
C LYS A 90 -4.21 -18.22 0.76
N TYR A 91 -3.94 -16.93 0.57
CA TYR A 91 -4.89 -15.89 0.27
C TYR A 91 -4.53 -15.24 -1.07
N PRO A 92 -5.17 -15.66 -2.18
CA PRO A 92 -4.97 -14.97 -3.45
C PRO A 92 -5.50 -13.54 -3.35
N LEU A 93 -4.81 -12.60 -4.00
CA LEU A 93 -5.35 -11.24 -4.13
C LEU A 93 -6.71 -11.32 -4.81
N PRO A 94 -7.77 -10.75 -4.19
CA PRO A 94 -9.12 -10.90 -4.72
C PRO A 94 -9.23 -10.17 -6.06
N PRO A 95 -10.07 -10.66 -6.98
CA PRO A 95 -10.47 -9.85 -8.13
C PRO A 95 -11.16 -8.59 -7.59
N LEU A 96 -10.62 -7.42 -7.91
CA LEU A 96 -11.25 -6.15 -7.56
C LEU A 96 -12.30 -5.80 -8.60
N THR A 97 -13.38 -5.13 -8.17
CA THR A 97 -14.40 -4.60 -9.08
C THR A 97 -13.83 -3.58 -10.06
N VAL A 98 -12.77 -2.87 -9.66
CA VAL A 98 -11.97 -1.99 -10.51
C VAL A 98 -10.50 -2.05 -10.07
N GLY A 99 -9.59 -2.23 -11.03
CA GLY A 99 -8.15 -2.07 -10.82
C GLY A 99 -7.46 -3.29 -10.20
N VAL A 100 -6.32 -3.02 -9.56
CA VAL A 100 -5.43 -4.01 -8.91
C VAL A 100 -5.14 -3.56 -7.49
N SER A 101 -4.89 -4.50 -6.57
CA SER A 101 -4.56 -4.15 -5.19
C SER A 101 -3.34 -3.21 -5.17
N PRO A 102 -3.36 -2.12 -4.38
CA PRO A 102 -2.18 -1.29 -4.14
C PRO A 102 -0.98 -2.07 -3.62
N ALA A 103 -1.18 -3.28 -3.06
CA ALA A 103 -0.12 -4.20 -2.69
C ALA A 103 0.85 -4.51 -3.85
N PHE A 104 0.38 -4.48 -5.11
CA PHE A 104 1.24 -4.63 -6.30
C PHE A 104 2.29 -3.51 -6.41
N ILE A 105 1.84 -2.26 -6.31
CA ILE A 105 2.73 -1.08 -6.41
C ILE A 105 3.71 -1.08 -5.24
N SER A 106 3.19 -1.27 -4.02
CA SER A 106 4.01 -1.33 -2.81
C SER A 106 5.06 -2.44 -2.90
N ARG A 107 4.70 -3.65 -3.34
CA ARG A 107 5.65 -4.76 -3.50
C ARG A 107 6.74 -4.43 -4.51
N ALA A 108 6.38 -3.84 -5.66
CA ALA A 108 7.35 -3.48 -6.68
C ALA A 108 8.41 -2.51 -6.12
N ILE A 109 7.98 -1.47 -5.41
CA ILE A 109 8.88 -0.47 -4.80
C ILE A 109 9.72 -1.10 -3.67
N ILE A 110 9.09 -1.86 -2.76
CA ILE A 110 9.78 -2.52 -1.65
C ILE A 110 10.88 -3.44 -2.16
N GLN A 111 10.60 -4.23 -3.21
CA GLN A 111 11.55 -5.16 -3.78
C GLN A 111 12.67 -4.44 -4.53
N ASP A 112 12.34 -3.48 -5.40
CA ASP A 112 13.30 -2.74 -6.21
C ASP A 112 14.28 -1.92 -5.34
N GLN A 113 13.76 -1.27 -4.31
CA GLN A 113 14.54 -0.42 -3.41
C GLN A 113 15.08 -1.17 -2.18
N GLN A 114 14.83 -2.49 -2.09
CA GLN A 114 15.24 -3.36 -0.97
C GLN A 114 14.83 -2.78 0.40
N ILE A 115 13.61 -2.28 0.50
CA ILE A 115 13.09 -1.62 1.71
C ILE A 115 12.78 -2.69 2.76
N PRO A 116 13.26 -2.55 4.01
CA PRO A 116 12.85 -3.42 5.10
C PRO A 116 11.33 -3.38 5.30
N LEU A 117 10.69 -4.56 5.32
CA LEU A 117 9.25 -4.72 5.46
C LEU A 117 8.90 -5.34 6.82
N HIS A 118 8.04 -4.67 7.57
CA HIS A 118 7.36 -5.23 8.74
C HIS A 118 5.87 -5.32 8.51
N ILE A 119 5.32 -6.51 8.71
CA ILE A 119 3.88 -6.72 8.77
C ILE A 119 3.46 -6.69 10.24
N VAL A 120 2.44 -5.90 10.55
CA VAL A 120 1.96 -5.69 11.92
C VAL A 120 0.47 -6.00 11.97
N ASN A 121 0.07 -6.99 12.75
CA ASN A 121 -1.33 -7.34 12.97
C ASN A 121 -1.88 -6.57 14.18
N ALA A 122 -2.74 -5.58 13.93
CA ALA A 122 -3.39 -4.75 14.93
C ALA A 122 -4.82 -5.19 15.28
N GLY A 123 -5.36 -6.23 14.65
CA GLY A 123 -6.73 -6.68 14.88
C GLY A 123 -7.39 -7.23 13.63
N LEU A 124 -6.90 -8.37 13.16
CA LEU A 124 -7.54 -9.14 12.09
C LEU A 124 -8.38 -10.29 12.66
N PRO A 125 -9.44 -10.75 11.96
CA PRO A 125 -10.23 -11.90 12.39
C PRO A 125 -9.43 -13.21 12.38
N GLN A 126 -8.39 -13.27 11.55
CA GLN A 126 -7.47 -14.40 11.43
C GLN A 126 -6.03 -13.86 11.37
N SER A 127 -5.07 -14.62 11.88
CA SER A 127 -3.65 -14.22 11.84
C SER A 127 -3.05 -14.38 10.43
N PRO A 128 -2.18 -13.45 10.00
CA PRO A 128 -1.42 -13.58 8.76
C PRO A 128 -0.60 -14.88 8.70
N PRO A 129 -0.51 -15.56 7.55
CA PRO A 129 0.22 -16.83 7.39
C PRO A 129 1.72 -16.64 7.15
N ILE A 130 2.23 -15.45 7.49
CA ILE A 130 3.58 -14.96 7.22
C ILE A 130 4.12 -14.31 8.50
N PRO A 131 5.45 -14.17 8.66
CA PRO A 131 6.04 -13.51 9.82
C PRO A 131 5.48 -12.11 10.03
N HIS A 132 4.97 -11.84 11.23
CA HIS A 132 4.36 -10.57 11.58
C HIS A 132 4.55 -10.25 13.06
N ILE A 133 4.42 -8.97 13.38
CA ILE A 133 4.36 -8.45 14.75
C ILE A 133 2.89 -8.45 15.17
N ALA A 134 2.55 -9.16 16.24
CA ALA A 134 1.20 -9.13 16.79
C ALA A 134 1.10 -8.03 17.85
N LEU A 135 0.17 -7.09 17.69
CA LEU A 135 -0.17 -6.09 18.71
C LEU A 135 -1.27 -6.54 19.66
N CYS A 136 -1.77 -7.77 19.48
CA CYS A 136 -2.87 -8.35 20.26
C CYS A 136 -4.16 -7.50 20.26
N GLY A 137 -4.39 -6.73 19.20
CA GLY A 137 -5.63 -5.96 19.05
C GLY A 137 -6.80 -6.85 18.61
N GLN A 138 -8.00 -6.28 18.69
CA GLN A 138 -9.25 -6.95 18.39
C GLN A 138 -9.84 -6.46 17.06
N VAL A 139 -10.73 -7.26 16.48
CA VAL A 139 -11.56 -6.81 15.34
C VAL A 139 -12.39 -5.60 15.78
N ALA A 140 -12.32 -4.52 15.02
CA ALA A 140 -13.11 -3.34 15.29
C ALA A 140 -14.58 -3.57 14.95
N ARG A 141 -15.50 -3.19 15.85
CA ARG A 141 -16.93 -3.31 15.59
C ARG A 141 -17.39 -2.29 14.55
N CYS A 142 -18.62 -2.46 14.07
CA CYS A 142 -19.22 -1.50 13.16
C CYS A 142 -19.32 -0.13 13.83
N VAL A 143 -18.84 0.93 13.18
CA VAL A 143 -18.88 2.31 13.72
C VAL A 143 -20.29 2.81 13.99
N LEU A 144 -21.31 2.25 13.32
CA LEU A 144 -22.73 2.54 13.58
C LEU A 144 -23.17 2.13 15.00
N SER A 145 -22.44 1.24 15.65
CA SER A 145 -22.70 0.87 17.05
C SER A 145 -22.26 1.93 18.06
N GLY A 146 -21.45 2.92 17.63
CA GLY A 146 -20.79 3.88 18.53
C GLY A 146 -19.64 3.29 19.36
N HIS A 147 -19.28 2.01 19.17
CA HIS A 147 -18.29 1.28 19.97
C HIS A 147 -17.29 0.55 19.06
N ALA A 148 -16.51 1.29 18.28
CA ALA A 148 -15.60 0.71 17.29
C ALA A 148 -14.48 -0.15 17.92
N LEU A 149 -13.99 0.23 19.10
CA LEU A 149 -12.99 -0.49 19.90
C LEU A 149 -13.47 -0.60 21.35
#